data_AF-A0A375ICM4-F1
#
_entry.id   AF-A0A375ICM4-F1
#
_cell.length_a   1.000
_cell.length_b   1.000
_cell.length_c   1.000
_cell.angle_alpha   90.00
_cell.angle_beta   90.00
_cell.angle_gamma   90.00
#
_symmetry.space_group_name_H-M   'P 1'
#
loop_
_entity.id
_entity.type
_entity.pdbx_description
1 polymer ?
#
loop_
_entity_poly.entity_id
_entity_poly.type
_entity_poly.pdbx_seq_one_letter_code
_entity_poly.pdbx_strand_id
1 'polypeptide(L)'
;MAAGSLFLRAVSRPARAAAPDYQRQALYHYFKRLIRRQPMPALQLVPAQRSDLRSRAHALNPVVMVGAEGLTRAVLAEIDRSLAAHDLIKIRVFGDDREARIAIYEEICEQLSAAPIQHIGKLLVVWRPGEARLKENQAEDLGRHTPARRGGAAPRTVTVKKPSAAPNRRPTRKEVTVLGNQRVTAGGNVKRSRARPASQKKKALG
;
A
#
# COMPACT_ATOMS: atom_id res chain seq x y z
N MET A 1 -70.92 -14.93 26.49
CA MET A 1 -71.39 -15.61 25.26
C MET A 1 -70.70 -14.94 24.08
N ALA A 2 -70.16 -15.75 23.16
CA ALA A 2 -69.09 -15.40 22.23
C ALA A 2 -69.56 -14.59 21.00
N ALA A 3 -68.68 -13.70 20.53
CA ALA A 3 -68.86 -12.85 19.35
C ALA A 3 -67.72 -13.09 18.33
N GLY A 4 -68.05 -12.97 17.04
CA GLY A 4 -67.11 -12.76 15.91
C GLY A 4 -66.56 -14.06 15.29
N SER A 5 -67.05 -14.60 14.18
CA SER A 5 -67.16 -14.10 12.80
C SER A 5 -65.83 -13.97 12.02
N LEU A 6 -65.91 -14.38 10.75
CA LEU A 6 -65.02 -14.13 9.60
C LEU A 6 -63.84 -15.08 9.32
N PHE A 7 -64.17 -16.15 8.60
CA PHE A 7 -63.78 -16.38 7.20
C PHE A 7 -62.83 -15.33 6.57
N LEU A 8 -61.63 -15.74 6.14
CA LEU A 8 -60.95 -15.35 4.88
C LEU A 8 -59.62 -16.14 4.76
N ARG A 9 -59.59 -17.18 3.93
CA ARG A 9 -59.11 -17.17 2.53
C ARG A 9 -57.58 -17.23 2.42
N ALA A 10 -57.12 -18.41 2.04
CA ALA A 10 -55.77 -18.69 1.57
C ALA A 10 -55.35 -17.65 0.52
N VAL A 11 -54.38 -16.81 0.85
CA VAL A 11 -53.64 -16.03 -0.15
C VAL A 11 -52.48 -16.90 -0.59
N SER A 12 -52.61 -17.43 -1.80
CA SER A 12 -51.58 -18.12 -2.54
C SER A 12 -50.27 -17.32 -2.49
N ARG A 13 -49.18 -17.95 -2.06
CA ARG A 13 -47.84 -17.42 -2.34
C ARG A 13 -47.70 -17.37 -3.87
N PRO A 14 -47.56 -16.20 -4.51
CA PRO A 14 -47.13 -16.20 -5.90
C PRO A 14 -45.70 -16.74 -5.94
N ALA A 15 -45.47 -17.66 -6.87
CA ALA A 15 -44.15 -18.15 -7.19
C ALA A 15 -43.21 -16.95 -7.35
N ARG A 16 -42.09 -16.99 -6.61
CA ARG A 16 -41.02 -15.99 -6.70
C ARG A 16 -40.37 -16.15 -8.06
N ALA A 17 -40.95 -15.51 -9.08
CA ALA A 17 -40.36 -15.40 -10.39
C ALA A 17 -38.99 -14.74 -10.21
N ALA A 18 -37.93 -15.50 -10.46
CA ALA A 18 -36.59 -14.95 -10.56
C ALA A 18 -36.62 -13.90 -11.67
N ALA A 19 -36.41 -12.64 -11.32
CA ALA A 19 -36.27 -11.58 -12.30
C ALA A 19 -35.17 -11.98 -13.30
N PRO A 20 -35.38 -11.81 -14.61
CA PRO A 20 -34.38 -12.17 -15.62
C PRO A 20 -33.10 -11.40 -15.34
N ASP A 21 -31.95 -12.10 -15.36
CA ASP A 21 -30.61 -11.62 -14.99
C ASP A 21 -30.22 -10.27 -15.64
N TYR A 22 -30.86 -9.92 -16.76
CA TYR A 22 -30.70 -8.63 -17.42
C TYR A 22 -31.07 -7.42 -16.54
N GLN A 23 -32.09 -7.51 -15.68
CA GLN A 23 -32.47 -6.39 -14.81
C GLN A 23 -31.41 -6.11 -13.74
N ARG A 24 -30.71 -7.15 -13.25
CA ARG A 24 -29.57 -7.00 -12.34
C ARG A 24 -28.35 -6.41 -13.05
N GLN A 25 -28.08 -6.84 -14.29
CA GLN A 25 -26.99 -6.29 -15.10
C GLN A 25 -27.21 -4.80 -15.41
N ALA A 26 -28.42 -4.45 -15.87
CA ALA A 26 -28.80 -3.08 -16.21
C ALA A 26 -28.82 -2.18 -14.96
N LEU A 27 -29.34 -2.67 -13.82
CA LEU A 27 -29.27 -1.96 -12.55
C LEU A 27 -27.84 -1.82 -12.04
N TYR A 28 -26.99 -2.83 -12.21
CA TYR A 28 -25.56 -2.75 -11.86
C TYR A 28 -24.83 -1.72 -12.72
N HIS A 29 -25.08 -1.70 -14.04
CA HIS A 29 -24.53 -0.68 -14.93
C HIS A 29 -25.08 0.72 -14.61
N TYR A 30 -26.36 0.83 -14.28
CA TYR A 30 -27.00 2.08 -13.85
C TYR A 30 -26.39 2.58 -12.54
N PHE A 31 -26.29 1.74 -11.51
CA PHE A 31 -25.66 2.08 -10.23
C PHE A 31 -24.16 2.37 -10.38
N LYS A 32 -23.41 1.59 -11.17
CA LYS A 32 -21.98 1.85 -11.45
C LYS A 32 -21.78 3.18 -12.19
N ARG A 33 -22.72 3.55 -13.08
CA ARG A 33 -22.74 4.86 -13.75
C ARG A 33 -23.13 5.99 -12.80
N LEU A 34 -23.99 5.73 -11.82
CA LEU A 34 -24.42 6.70 -10.80
C LEU A 34 -23.34 6.97 -9.74
N ILE A 35 -22.62 5.93 -9.30
CA ILE A 35 -21.54 6.04 -8.31
C ILE A 35 -20.32 6.79 -8.88
N ARG A 36 -20.11 6.75 -10.20
CA ARG A 36 -19.09 7.56 -10.89
C ARG A 36 -19.39 9.07 -10.95
N ARG A 37 -20.57 9.53 -10.51
CA ARG A 37 -21.00 10.94 -10.61
C ARG A 37 -20.94 11.74 -9.31
N GLN A 38 -20.54 11.14 -8.19
CA GLN A 38 -20.29 11.89 -6.96
C GLN A 38 -18.82 12.31 -6.92
N PRO A 39 -18.49 13.60 -6.69
CA PRO A 39 -17.10 14.00 -6.44
C PRO A 39 -16.63 13.29 -5.17
N MET A 40 -15.79 12.27 -5.31
CA MET A 40 -15.18 11.64 -4.14
C MET A 40 -14.02 12.52 -3.68
N PRO A 41 -13.88 12.72 -2.36
CA PRO A 41 -12.85 13.60 -1.82
C PRO A 41 -11.45 13.16 -2.25
N ALA A 42 -10.55 14.14 -2.41
CA ALA A 42 -9.17 13.90 -2.78
C ALA A 42 -8.50 12.87 -1.84
N LEU A 43 -7.80 11.91 -2.43
CA LEU A 43 -7.16 10.81 -1.70
C LEU A 43 -6.01 11.35 -0.83
N GLN A 44 -6.09 11.10 0.48
CA GLN A 44 -5.05 11.48 1.43
C GLN A 44 -3.97 10.40 1.50
N LEU A 45 -2.70 10.81 1.42
CA LEU A 45 -1.53 9.91 1.40
C LEU A 45 -0.68 10.07 2.66
N VAL A 46 -0.15 8.94 3.14
CA VAL A 46 0.85 8.92 4.23
C VAL A 46 2.17 9.55 3.73
N PRO A 47 2.89 10.34 4.55
CA PRO A 47 4.11 11.04 4.11
C PRO A 47 5.18 10.15 3.46
N ALA A 48 5.35 8.90 3.94
CA ALA A 48 6.26 7.93 3.36
C ALA A 48 5.89 7.59 1.90
N GLN A 49 4.63 7.21 1.67
CA GLN A 49 4.12 6.89 0.33
C GLN A 49 4.20 8.09 -0.62
N ARG A 50 3.93 9.30 -0.12
CA ARG A 50 4.06 10.55 -0.90
C ARG A 50 5.51 10.78 -1.35
N SER A 51 6.49 10.48 -0.50
CA SER A 51 7.92 10.59 -0.84
C SER A 51 8.34 9.58 -1.92
N ASP A 52 7.85 8.34 -1.82
CA ASP A 52 8.14 7.29 -2.80
C ASP A 52 7.54 7.61 -4.17
N LEU A 53 6.28 8.09 -4.19
CA LEU A 53 5.62 8.51 -5.42
C LEU A 53 6.27 9.76 -6.03
N ARG A 54 6.74 10.70 -5.20
CA ARG A 54 7.51 11.86 -5.66
C ARG A 54 8.78 11.43 -6.40
N SER A 55 9.54 10.53 -5.81
CA SER A 55 10.78 10.00 -6.40
C SER A 55 10.51 9.35 -7.76
N ARG A 56 9.44 8.55 -7.88
CA ARG A 56 9.00 7.96 -9.14
C ARG A 56 8.57 9.01 -10.17
N ALA A 57 7.85 10.05 -9.75
CA ALA A 57 7.34 11.09 -10.64
C ALA A 57 8.44 11.96 -11.25
N HIS A 58 9.60 12.11 -10.58
CA HIS A 58 10.68 12.94 -11.11
C HIS A 58 11.20 12.43 -12.46
N ALA A 59 11.32 11.11 -12.63
CA ALA A 59 11.81 10.50 -13.87
C ALA A 59 10.79 10.47 -15.02
N LEU A 60 9.50 10.68 -14.74
CA LEU A 60 8.44 10.60 -15.75
C LEU A 60 8.38 11.85 -16.62
N ASN A 61 8.11 11.67 -17.91
CA ASN A 61 7.76 12.76 -18.80
C ASN A 61 6.29 13.17 -18.61
N PRO A 62 5.94 14.45 -18.82
CA PRO A 62 4.56 14.88 -18.78
C PRO A 62 3.76 14.21 -19.91
N VAL A 63 2.66 13.55 -19.56
CA VAL A 63 1.80 12.84 -20.51
C VAL A 63 0.71 13.76 -21.04
N VAL A 64 0.16 14.62 -20.17
CA VAL A 64 -0.90 15.55 -20.52
C VAL A 64 -0.41 16.99 -20.43
N MET A 65 -0.83 17.80 -21.39
CA MET A 65 -0.52 19.22 -21.49
C MET A 65 -1.82 20.03 -21.46
N VAL A 66 -1.89 21.02 -20.56
CA VAL A 66 -3.00 21.96 -20.43
C VAL A 66 -2.57 23.27 -21.08
N GLY A 67 -3.25 23.67 -22.15
CA GLY A 67 -2.97 24.90 -22.90
C GLY A 67 -3.54 26.17 -22.24
N ALA A 68 -3.59 27.26 -23.00
CA ALA A 68 -4.07 28.58 -22.53
C ALA A 68 -5.57 28.61 -22.18
N GLU A 69 -6.38 27.72 -22.79
CA GLU A 69 -7.80 27.56 -22.45
C GLU A 69 -8.04 26.94 -21.07
N GLY A 70 -6.99 26.48 -20.38
CA GLY A 70 -7.10 25.89 -19.05
C GLY A 70 -7.75 24.51 -19.05
N LEU A 71 -8.46 24.19 -17.98
CA LEU A 71 -9.03 22.86 -17.74
C LEU A 71 -10.34 22.67 -18.50
N THR A 72 -10.26 22.13 -19.72
CA THR A 72 -11.45 21.78 -20.51
C THR A 72 -11.92 20.35 -20.22
N ARG A 73 -13.18 20.04 -20.56
CA ARG A 73 -13.73 18.68 -20.42
C ARG A 73 -12.95 17.63 -21.21
N ALA A 74 -12.38 18.01 -22.36
CA ALA A 74 -11.56 17.11 -23.17
C ALA A 74 -10.25 16.78 -22.45
N VAL A 75 -9.61 17.78 -21.84
CA VAL A 75 -8.38 17.60 -21.06
C VAL A 75 -8.67 16.75 -19.82
N LEU A 76 -9.76 17.00 -19.10
CA LEU A 76 -10.19 16.17 -17.97
C LEU A 76 -10.39 14.70 -18.35
N ALA A 77 -11.04 14.43 -19.48
CA ALA A 77 -11.22 13.08 -19.99
C ALA A 77 -9.89 12.41 -20.36
N GLU A 78 -8.92 13.16 -20.89
CA GLU A 78 -7.58 12.66 -21.18
C GLU A 78 -6.78 12.37 -19.90
N ILE A 79 -6.90 13.22 -18.89
CA ILE A 79 -6.30 12.99 -17.58
C ILE A 79 -6.87 11.71 -16.94
N ASP A 80 -8.20 11.51 -17.00
CA ASP A 80 -8.83 10.28 -16.48
C ASP A 80 -8.33 9.03 -17.21
N ARG A 81 -8.24 9.06 -18.54
CA ARG A 81 -7.65 7.96 -19.34
C ARG A 81 -6.19 7.69 -18.97
N SER A 82 -5.39 8.74 -18.84
CA SER A 82 -3.97 8.64 -18.49
C SER A 82 -3.78 8.09 -17.08
N LEU A 83 -4.60 8.52 -16.11
CA LEU A 83 -4.60 7.98 -14.74
C LEU A 83 -4.99 6.51 -14.71
N ALA A 84 -5.96 6.08 -15.53
CA ALA A 84 -6.37 4.69 -15.61
C ALA A 84 -5.26 3.77 -16.18
N ALA A 85 -4.39 4.29 -17.06
CA ALA A 85 -3.31 3.54 -17.68
C ALA A 85 -2.01 3.50 -16.85
N HIS A 86 -1.66 4.61 -16.18
CA HIS A 86 -0.33 4.78 -15.58
C HIS A 86 -0.32 4.94 -14.06
N ASP A 87 -1.49 5.10 -13.41
CA ASP A 87 -1.71 5.43 -11.99
C ASP A 87 -1.08 6.76 -11.51
N LEU A 88 0.14 7.06 -11.93
CA LEU A 88 0.94 8.23 -11.60
C LEU A 88 1.22 9.01 -12.88
N ILE A 89 0.78 10.26 -12.93
CA ILE A 89 0.98 11.11 -14.10
C ILE A 89 1.59 12.44 -13.72
N LYS A 90 2.31 13.01 -14.68
CA LYS A 90 2.80 14.38 -14.65
C LYS A 90 2.04 15.18 -15.71
N ILE A 91 1.44 16.29 -15.29
CA ILE A 91 0.65 17.18 -16.14
C ILE A 91 1.41 18.48 -16.27
N ARG A 92 1.57 18.99 -17.48
CA ARG A 92 2.19 20.30 -17.72
C ARG A 92 1.13 21.35 -17.97
N VAL A 93 1.08 22.41 -17.16
CA VAL A 93 0.15 23.53 -17.34
C VAL A 93 0.89 24.72 -17.94
N PHE A 94 0.41 25.16 -19.09
CA PHE A 94 0.88 26.37 -19.75
C PHE A 94 0.08 27.56 -19.23
N GLY A 95 0.69 28.32 -18.33
CA GLY A 95 0.14 29.54 -17.76
C GLY A 95 1.13 30.11 -16.75
N ASP A 96 1.23 31.43 -16.68
CA ASP A 96 2.22 32.08 -15.82
C ASP A 96 1.67 32.39 -14.42
N ASP A 97 0.35 32.53 -14.30
CA ASP A 97 -0.30 32.70 -13.00
C ASP A 97 -0.19 31.44 -12.12
N ARG A 98 0.27 31.63 -10.89
CA ARG A 98 0.44 30.56 -9.90
C ARG A 98 -0.87 30.17 -9.26
N GLU A 99 -1.77 31.12 -9.04
CA GLU A 99 -3.05 30.88 -8.36
C GLU A 99 -3.96 30.03 -9.23
N ALA A 100 -4.09 30.36 -10.52
CA ALA A 100 -4.79 29.55 -11.49
C ALA A 100 -4.29 28.09 -11.55
N ARG A 101 -2.97 27.86 -11.45
CA ARG A 101 -2.41 26.49 -11.45
C ARG A 101 -2.78 25.68 -10.21
N ILE A 102 -2.85 26.33 -9.05
CA ILE A 102 -3.27 25.68 -7.81
C ILE A 102 -4.75 25.32 -7.90
N ALA A 103 -5.60 26.25 -8.38
CA ALA A 103 -7.02 26.00 -8.59
C ALA A 103 -7.26 24.82 -9.55
N ILE A 104 -6.56 24.78 -10.70
CA ILE A 104 -6.63 23.66 -11.65
C ILE A 104 -6.20 22.35 -10.98
N TYR A 105 -5.16 22.38 -10.16
CA TYR A 105 -4.65 21.20 -9.48
C TYR A 105 -5.65 20.63 -8.47
N GLU A 106 -6.29 21.50 -7.69
CA GLU A 106 -7.35 21.14 -6.74
C GLU A 106 -8.58 20.60 -7.48
N GLU A 107 -9.03 21.27 -8.54
CA GLU A 107 -10.18 20.85 -9.35
C GLU A 107 -9.97 19.47 -9.98
N ILE A 108 -8.76 19.18 -10.50
CA ILE A 108 -8.41 17.84 -11.01
C ILE A 108 -8.50 16.79 -9.90
N CYS A 109 -8.00 17.09 -8.70
CA CYS A 109 -8.01 16.15 -7.59
C CYS A 109 -9.44 15.86 -7.10
N GLU A 110 -10.30 16.87 -7.07
CA GLU A 110 -11.70 16.74 -6.69
C GLU A 110 -12.52 15.95 -7.72
N GLN A 111 -12.38 16.28 -9.01
CA GLN A 111 -13.19 15.65 -10.05
C GLN A 111 -12.78 14.21 -10.35
N LEU A 112 -11.47 13.91 -10.30
CA LEU A 112 -10.93 12.59 -10.64
C LEU A 112 -10.62 11.73 -9.41
N SER A 113 -10.90 12.26 -8.21
CA SER A 113 -10.67 11.59 -6.93
C SER A 113 -9.23 11.12 -6.80
N ALA A 114 -8.32 12.00 -7.20
CA ALA A 114 -6.90 11.72 -7.26
C ALA A 114 -6.18 12.37 -6.08
N ALA A 115 -5.03 11.80 -5.72
CA ALA A 115 -4.19 12.28 -4.63
C ALA A 115 -3.23 13.37 -5.12
N PRO A 116 -3.18 14.52 -4.45
CA PRO A 116 -2.16 15.53 -4.70
C PRO A 116 -0.81 15.08 -4.11
N ILE A 117 0.23 15.04 -4.93
CA ILE A 117 1.60 14.68 -4.51
C ILE A 117 2.50 15.89 -4.43
N GLN A 118 2.63 16.63 -5.53
CA GLN A 118 3.53 17.76 -5.63
C GLN A 118 3.17 18.68 -6.79
N HIS A 119 3.32 19.98 -6.55
CA HIS A 119 3.28 21.03 -7.56
C HIS A 119 4.70 21.58 -7.74
N ILE A 120 5.26 21.46 -8.94
CA ILE A 120 6.63 21.91 -9.29
C ILE A 120 6.52 22.91 -10.45
N GLY A 121 6.42 24.21 -10.15
CA GLY A 121 6.35 25.26 -11.16
C GLY A 121 5.17 25.06 -12.12
N LYS A 122 5.46 24.69 -13.37
CA LYS A 122 4.47 24.40 -14.43
C LYS A 122 4.04 22.93 -14.49
N LEU A 123 4.56 22.07 -13.61
CA LEU A 123 4.32 20.63 -13.59
C LEU A 123 3.50 20.25 -12.35
N LEU A 124 2.41 19.52 -12.57
CA LEU A 124 1.54 18.97 -11.54
C LEU A 124 1.73 17.45 -11.50
N VAL A 125 1.91 16.90 -10.30
CA VAL A 125 2.03 15.45 -10.11
C VAL A 125 0.80 14.95 -9.36
N VAL A 126 0.06 14.07 -10.01
CA VAL A 126 -1.21 13.52 -9.54
C VAL A 126 -1.16 12.01 -9.58
N TRP A 127 -1.76 11.36 -8.59
CA TRP A 127 -1.80 9.90 -8.51
C TRP A 127 -3.19 9.37 -8.17
N ARG A 128 -3.55 8.27 -8.79
CA ARG A 128 -4.76 7.51 -8.48
C ARG A 128 -4.43 6.02 -8.47
N PRO A 129 -4.90 5.26 -7.46
CA PRO A 129 -4.75 3.81 -7.51
C PRO A 129 -5.63 3.25 -8.63
N GLY A 130 -5.03 2.62 -9.63
CA GLY A 130 -5.77 1.88 -10.65
C GLY A 130 -6.50 0.69 -10.07
N GLU A 131 -7.61 0.34 -10.72
CA GLU A 131 -8.48 -0.80 -10.37
C GLU A 131 -7.73 -2.15 -10.42
N ALA A 132 -6.67 -2.25 -11.21
CA ALA A 132 -5.78 -3.42 -11.24
C ALA A 132 -4.95 -3.58 -9.95
N ARG A 133 -4.48 -2.47 -9.36
CA ARG A 133 -3.65 -2.50 -8.15
C ARG A 133 -4.45 -2.81 -6.87
N LEU A 134 -5.77 -2.59 -6.87
CA LEU A 134 -6.64 -3.03 -5.78
C LEU A 134 -6.64 -4.56 -5.61
N LYS A 135 -6.29 -5.33 -6.64
CA LYS A 135 -6.11 -6.78 -6.54
C LYS A 135 -4.78 -7.17 -5.91
N GLU A 136 -3.71 -6.43 -6.20
CA GLU A 136 -2.33 -6.71 -5.74
C GLU A 136 -2.04 -6.18 -4.33
N ASN A 137 -2.82 -5.20 -3.85
CA ASN A 137 -2.71 -4.62 -2.49
C ASN A 137 -3.79 -5.14 -1.52
N GLN A 138 -4.39 -6.31 -1.77
CA GLN A 138 -5.24 -6.91 -0.75
C GLN A 138 -4.39 -7.18 0.50
N ALA A 139 -4.96 -6.97 1.69
CA ALA A 139 -4.27 -7.17 2.96
C ALA A 139 -3.69 -8.60 3.11
N GLU A 140 -4.18 -9.52 2.28
CA GLU A 140 -3.78 -10.91 2.18
C GLU A 140 -2.44 -11.10 1.43
N ASP A 141 -2.13 -10.22 0.45
CA ASP A 141 -0.85 -10.18 -0.30
C ASP A 141 0.24 -9.36 0.41
N LEU A 142 -0.12 -8.53 1.40
CA LEU A 142 0.82 -8.03 2.42
C LEU A 142 1.24 -9.13 3.42
N GLY A 143 0.84 -10.38 3.14
CA GLY A 143 1.34 -11.59 3.74
C GLY A 143 2.87 -11.67 3.70
N ARG A 144 3.47 -11.39 4.86
CA ARG A 144 4.87 -11.64 5.25
C ARG A 144 5.86 -10.48 5.03
N HIS A 145 5.47 -9.27 5.39
CA HIS A 145 6.40 -8.45 6.19
C HIS A 145 6.36 -8.91 7.65
N THR A 146 6.75 -10.16 7.90
CA THR A 146 7.35 -10.44 9.21
C THR A 146 8.56 -9.51 9.26
N PRO A 147 8.71 -8.60 10.24
CA PRO A 147 9.96 -7.85 10.37
C PRO A 147 11.05 -8.92 10.36
N ALA A 148 12.00 -8.83 9.41
CA ALA A 148 13.14 -9.74 9.36
C ALA A 148 13.62 -9.87 10.80
N ARG A 149 13.47 -11.09 11.36
CA ARG A 149 13.52 -11.30 12.82
C ARG A 149 14.72 -10.52 13.33
N ARG A 150 14.48 -9.48 14.14
CA ARG A 150 15.55 -8.66 14.74
C ARG A 150 16.44 -9.48 15.70
N GLY A 151 16.12 -10.76 15.90
CA GLY A 151 16.98 -11.74 16.56
C GLY A 151 17.82 -12.48 15.54
N GLY A 152 19.13 -12.58 15.79
CA GLY A 152 20.05 -13.38 14.98
C GLY A 152 19.67 -14.86 14.88
N ALA A 153 20.52 -15.65 14.23
CA ALA A 153 20.28 -17.08 13.98
C ALA A 153 19.78 -17.83 15.22
N ALA A 154 18.87 -18.79 15.03
CA ALA A 154 18.33 -19.61 16.11
C ALA A 154 19.45 -20.28 16.94
N PRO A 155 19.25 -20.49 18.26
CA PRO A 155 20.22 -21.19 19.10
C PRO A 155 20.59 -22.54 18.48
N ARG A 156 21.88 -22.84 18.42
CA ARG A 156 22.39 -24.13 17.91
C ARG A 156 23.23 -24.81 18.99
N THR A 157 23.04 -26.10 19.19
CA THR A 157 23.88 -26.91 20.08
C THR A 157 25.10 -27.40 19.31
N VAL A 158 26.30 -27.12 19.82
CA VAL A 158 27.56 -27.56 19.21
C VAL A 158 28.30 -28.46 20.19
N THR A 159 28.70 -29.65 19.73
CA THR A 159 29.52 -30.57 20.53
C THR A 159 30.98 -30.16 20.48
N VAL A 160 31.54 -29.78 21.61
CA VAL A 160 32.96 -29.44 21.77
C VAL A 160 33.69 -30.65 22.37
N LYS A 161 34.77 -31.09 21.71
CA LYS A 161 35.69 -32.09 22.27
C LYS A 161 36.74 -31.36 23.10
N LYS A 162 36.69 -31.48 24.42
CA LYS A 162 37.66 -30.83 25.31
C LYS A 162 38.81 -31.79 25.61
N PRO A 163 40.07 -31.42 25.34
CA PRO A 163 41.22 -32.24 25.72
C PRO A 163 41.31 -32.28 27.26
N SER A 164 41.56 -33.45 27.83
CA SER A 164 41.82 -33.60 29.25
C SER A 164 43.24 -33.13 29.58
N ALA A 165 43.44 -32.58 30.78
CA ALA A 165 44.75 -32.12 31.22
C ALA A 165 45.81 -33.25 31.34
N ALA A 166 45.37 -34.51 31.47
CA ALA A 166 46.25 -35.68 31.45
C ALA A 166 46.38 -36.25 30.02
N PRO A 167 47.60 -36.53 29.53
CA PRO A 167 47.86 -36.95 28.14
C PRO A 167 47.27 -38.34 27.79
N ASN A 168 47.09 -39.23 28.77
CA ASN A 168 46.53 -40.58 28.55
C ASN A 168 45.01 -40.67 28.73
N ARG A 169 44.31 -39.56 29.01
CA ARG A 169 42.84 -39.58 29.16
C ARG A 169 42.14 -39.20 27.87
N ARG A 170 41.03 -39.89 27.60
CA ARG A 170 40.22 -39.64 26.42
C ARG A 170 39.54 -38.25 26.51
N PRO A 171 39.56 -37.44 25.45
CA PRO A 171 38.83 -36.17 25.41
C PRO A 171 37.33 -36.37 25.66
N THR A 172 36.74 -35.52 26.50
CA THR A 172 35.31 -35.57 26.81
C THR A 172 34.51 -34.69 25.84
N ARG A 173 33.37 -35.20 25.38
CA ARG A 173 32.42 -34.45 24.55
C ARG A 173 31.50 -33.64 25.48
N LYS A 174 31.45 -32.33 25.27
CA LYS A 174 30.52 -31.44 26.00
C LYS A 174 29.64 -30.71 25.01
N GLU A 175 28.34 -30.74 25.24
CA GLU A 175 27.37 -29.98 24.46
C GLU A 175 27.32 -28.54 24.96
N VAL A 176 27.42 -27.59 24.02
CA VAL A 176 27.41 -26.16 24.32
C VAL A 176 26.40 -25.47 23.43
N THR A 177 25.43 -24.80 24.03
CA THR A 177 24.41 -24.02 23.32
C THR A 177 25.00 -22.68 22.88
N VAL A 178 24.94 -22.40 21.58
CA VAL A 178 25.48 -21.19 20.94
C VAL A 178 24.31 -20.35 20.44
N LEU A 179 24.17 -19.15 20.98
CA LEU A 179 23.15 -18.19 20.54
C LEU A 179 23.55 -17.50 19.22
N GLY A 180 22.59 -16.92 18.50
CA GLY A 180 22.81 -16.31 17.19
C GLY A 180 23.88 -15.20 17.11
N ASN A 181 24.28 -14.62 18.25
CA ASN A 181 25.34 -13.60 18.36
C ASN A 181 26.65 -14.11 18.99
N GLN A 182 26.77 -15.43 19.15
CA GLN A 182 27.91 -16.10 19.76
C GLN A 182 28.64 -17.01 18.75
N ARG A 183 29.92 -17.29 19.01
CA ARG A 183 30.76 -18.23 18.25
C ARG A 183 31.61 -19.08 19.20
N VAL A 184 31.86 -20.33 18.84
CA VAL A 184 32.75 -21.22 19.58
C VAL A 184 34.16 -21.11 19.01
N THR A 185 35.17 -20.93 19.85
CA THR A 185 36.59 -20.93 19.44
C THR A 185 37.16 -22.35 19.44
N ALA A 186 38.34 -22.55 18.81
CA ALA A 186 39.02 -23.85 18.76
C ALA A 186 39.27 -24.49 20.13
N GLY A 187 39.45 -23.68 21.19
CA GLY A 187 39.60 -24.14 22.57
C GLY A 187 38.29 -24.48 23.30
N GLY A 188 37.13 -24.34 22.64
CA GLY A 188 35.83 -24.67 23.20
C GLY A 188 35.12 -23.54 23.95
N ASN A 189 35.64 -22.31 23.89
CA ASN A 189 35.04 -21.17 24.58
C ASN A 189 34.02 -20.46 23.68
N VAL A 190 32.88 -20.06 24.25
CA VAL A 190 31.86 -19.27 23.55
C VAL A 190 32.18 -17.79 23.68
N LYS A 191 32.46 -17.11 22.56
CA LYS A 191 32.71 -15.67 22.49
C LYS A 191 31.57 -14.94 21.78
N ARG A 192 31.23 -13.75 22.26
CA ARG A 192 30.20 -12.87 21.65
C ARG A 192 30.89 -11.83 20.77
N SER A 193 30.27 -11.48 19.64
CA SER A 193 30.72 -10.31 18.86
C SER A 193 30.47 -9.04 19.66
N ARG A 194 31.51 -8.21 19.87
CA ARG A 194 31.38 -6.92 20.57
C ARG A 194 30.48 -5.99 19.75
N ALA A 195 29.54 -5.31 20.41
CA ALA A 195 28.71 -4.29 19.75
C ALA A 195 29.61 -3.14 19.26
N ARG A 196 29.37 -2.68 18.04
CA ARG A 196 30.06 -1.49 17.51
C ARG A 196 29.66 -0.28 18.36
N PRO A 197 30.61 0.54 18.84
CA PRO A 197 30.26 1.76 19.56
C PRO A 197 29.44 2.68 18.65
N ALA A 198 28.37 3.26 19.20
CA ALA A 198 27.56 4.23 18.47
C ALA A 198 28.39 5.50 18.19
N SER A 199 28.26 6.05 16.98
CA SER A 199 28.90 7.31 16.59
C SER A 199 28.48 8.45 17.53
N GLN A 200 29.43 9.32 17.88
CA GLN A 200 29.19 10.48 18.74
C GLN A 200 28.08 11.40 18.18
N LYS A 201 27.99 11.51 16.85
CA LYS A 201 26.94 12.27 16.15
C LYS A 201 25.54 11.70 16.41
N LYS A 202 25.42 10.38 16.60
CA LYS A 202 24.15 9.71 16.91
C LYS A 202 23.79 9.78 18.40
N LYS A 203 24.76 10.04 19.28
CA LYS A 203 24.53 10.29 20.71
C LYS A 203 24.13 11.74 21.00
N ALA A 204 24.59 12.70 20.20
CA ALA A 204 24.29 14.12 20.38
C ALA A 204 22.89 14.55 19.88
N LEU A 205 22.21 13.69 19.12
CA LEU A 205 20.86 13.89 18.59
C LEU A 205 19.80 13.11 19.40
N GLY A 206 20.15 12.68 20.62
CA GLY A 206 19.25 12.02 21.57
C GLY A 206 18.46 13.03 22.37
#